data_AF-A0A3D1JBG2-F1
#
_entry.id   AF-A0A3D1JBG2-F1
#
_cell.length_a   1.000
_cell.length_b   1.000
_cell.length_c   1.000
_cell.angle_alpha   90.00
_cell.angle_beta   90.00
_cell.angle_gamma   90.00
#
_symmetry.space_group_name_H-M   'P 1'
#
loop_
_entity.id
_entity.type
_entity.pdbx_description
1 polymer ?
#
loop_
_entity_poly.entity_id
_entity_poly.type
_entity_poly.pdbx_seq_one_letter_code
_entity_poly.pdbx_strand_id
1 'polypeptide(L)'
;MKKLIVGIICLISFLISSALIIVEKSTHARYLNNVEDIGFNMQKFYVQKTNVKHAQEISFFETLVDTYDASIIRTDRFYNEDRIVIYKSGIFSNTYINMLQSKLEICSGNTIISDDAFLATFETNDMNQSGRIKDFLNDTPLILQSLKRLYSENSLTPGGEYSLIVDHSDSEIIIDMLADFYSISKVELLTPTTGFENDIGGAFYLLLFFSIILLLVYILLIL
;
A
#
# COMPACT_ATOMS: atom_id res chain seq x y z
N MET A 1 6.78 49.15 -3.90
CA MET A 1 5.72 48.44 -4.64
C MET A 1 6.24 47.31 -5.53
N LYS A 2 7.03 47.55 -6.59
CA LYS A 2 7.50 46.48 -7.51
C LYS A 2 8.16 45.28 -6.82
N LYS A 3 9.06 45.51 -5.86
CA LYS A 3 9.72 44.44 -5.07
C LYS A 3 8.74 43.62 -4.22
N LEU A 4 7.67 44.26 -3.72
CA LEU A 4 6.64 43.63 -2.91
C LEU A 4 5.71 42.77 -3.78
N ILE A 5 5.32 43.28 -4.95
CA ILE A 5 4.54 42.55 -5.97
C ILE A 5 5.30 41.28 -6.42
N VAL A 6 6.59 41.41 -6.74
CA VAL A 6 7.44 40.26 -7.11
C VAL A 6 7.54 39.27 -5.96
N GLY A 7 7.72 39.73 -4.72
CA GLY A 7 7.77 38.87 -3.53
C GLY A 7 6.48 38.07 -3.33
N ILE A 8 5.31 38.69 -3.53
CA ILE A 8 4.01 38.00 -3.44
C ILE A 8 3.86 36.94 -4.54
N ILE A 9 4.25 37.25 -5.79
CA ILE A 9 4.19 36.27 -6.88
C ILE A 9 5.11 35.09 -6.58
N CYS A 10 6.35 35.33 -6.14
CA CYS A 10 7.27 34.26 -5.76
C CYS A 10 6.70 33.38 -4.62
N LEU A 11 6.05 34.00 -3.64
CA LEU A 11 5.41 33.27 -2.54
C LEU A 11 4.22 32.43 -3.02
N ILE A 12 3.37 32.97 -3.90
CA ILE A 12 2.27 32.24 -4.51
C ILE A 12 2.80 31.04 -5.32
N SER A 13 3.81 31.24 -6.16
CA SER A 13 4.44 30.16 -6.92
C SER A 13 5.04 29.07 -6.03
N PHE A 14 5.67 29.46 -4.92
CA PHE A 14 6.21 28.54 -3.93
C PHE A 14 5.10 27.73 -3.24
N LEU A 15 4.00 28.37 -2.82
CA LEU A 15 2.89 27.69 -2.18
C LEU A 15 2.17 26.72 -3.12
N ILE A 16 1.93 27.12 -4.37
CA ILE A 16 1.32 26.25 -5.39
C ILE A 16 2.22 25.04 -5.65
N SER A 17 3.53 25.27 -5.81
CA SER A 17 4.49 24.17 -6.04
C SER A 17 4.55 23.22 -4.84
N SER A 18 4.51 23.74 -3.61
CA SER A 18 4.46 22.95 -2.39
C SER A 18 3.17 22.13 -2.28
N ALA A 19 2.03 22.73 -2.65
CA ALA A 19 0.75 22.03 -2.69
C ALA A 19 0.75 20.88 -3.71
N LEU A 20 1.30 21.11 -4.91
CA LEU A 20 1.46 20.07 -5.93
C LEU A 20 2.34 18.91 -5.43
N ILE A 21 3.48 19.21 -4.79
CA ILE A 21 4.35 18.19 -4.19
C ILE A 21 3.58 17.37 -3.15
N ILE A 22 2.74 17.99 -2.31
CA ILE A 22 1.92 17.28 -1.31
C ILE A 22 0.87 16.39 -1.97
N VAL A 23 0.25 16.83 -3.07
CA VAL A 23 -0.71 16.01 -3.83
C VAL A 23 -0.03 14.80 -4.45
N GLU A 24 1.10 15.01 -5.12
CA GLU A 24 1.90 13.92 -5.69
C GLU A 24 2.36 12.95 -4.60
N LYS A 25 2.83 13.48 -3.46
CA LYS A 25 3.19 12.68 -2.28
C LYS A 25 2.03 11.83 -1.78
N SER A 26 0.86 12.41 -1.58
CA SER A 26 -0.32 11.70 -1.12
C SER A 26 -0.77 10.63 -2.12
N THR A 27 -0.77 10.98 -3.41
CA THR A 27 -1.15 10.05 -4.50
C THR A 27 -0.19 8.88 -4.58
N HIS A 28 1.11 9.13 -4.50
CA HIS A 28 2.14 8.12 -4.55
C HIS A 28 2.14 7.23 -3.30
N ALA A 29 2.03 7.82 -2.10
CA ALA A 29 1.86 7.07 -0.87
C ALA A 29 0.60 6.19 -0.91
N ARG A 30 -0.51 6.69 -1.46
CA ARG A 30 -1.74 5.89 -1.65
C ARG A 30 -1.51 4.74 -2.64
N TYR A 31 -0.78 4.96 -3.73
CA TYR A 31 -0.39 3.90 -4.65
C TYR A 31 0.42 2.81 -3.96
N LEU A 32 1.48 3.18 -3.22
CA LEU A 32 2.33 2.20 -2.52
C LEU A 32 1.59 1.48 -1.37
N ASN A 33 0.70 2.18 -0.64
CA ASN A 33 -0.13 1.58 0.40
C ASN A 33 -1.14 0.55 -0.16
N ASN A 34 -1.51 0.68 -1.43
CA ASN A 34 -2.45 -0.20 -2.13
C ASN A 34 -1.78 -0.83 -3.36
N VAL A 35 -0.50 -1.17 -3.27
CA VAL A 35 0.27 -1.76 -4.39
C VAL A 35 -0.34 -3.08 -4.88
N GLU A 36 -1.15 -3.73 -4.05
CA GLU A 36 -1.96 -4.89 -4.41
C GLU A 36 -3.09 -4.57 -5.41
N ASP A 37 -3.53 -3.31 -5.48
CA ASP A 37 -4.65 -2.86 -6.33
C ASP A 37 -4.19 -2.49 -7.74
N ILE A 38 -3.59 -3.45 -8.44
CA ILE A 38 -3.10 -3.26 -9.82
C ILE A 38 -4.19 -3.52 -10.88
N GLY A 39 -5.46 -3.34 -10.52
CA GLY A 39 -6.59 -3.34 -11.46
C GLY A 39 -7.33 -4.68 -11.58
N PHE A 40 -7.40 -5.43 -10.48
CA PHE A 40 -8.34 -6.55 -10.29
C PHE A 40 -9.34 -6.19 -9.19
N ASN A 41 -10.38 -6.99 -9.04
CA ASN A 41 -11.26 -6.82 -7.88
C ASN A 41 -10.49 -7.21 -6.62
N MET A 42 -10.19 -6.19 -5.83
CA MET A 42 -9.56 -6.34 -4.52
C MET A 42 -10.62 -6.19 -3.44
N GLN A 43 -10.72 -7.20 -2.58
CA GLN A 43 -11.58 -7.18 -1.40
C GLN A 43 -10.72 -7.34 -0.15
N LYS A 44 -10.81 -6.37 0.76
CA LYS A 44 -10.16 -6.47 2.06
C LYS A 44 -10.92 -7.41 2.98
N PHE A 45 -10.17 -8.19 3.75
CA PHE A 45 -10.69 -8.99 4.85
C PHE A 45 -9.74 -8.94 6.04
N TYR A 46 -10.26 -9.21 7.23
CA TYR A 46 -9.59 -9.00 8.50
C TYR A 46 -9.71 -10.26 9.33
N VAL A 47 -8.57 -10.88 9.61
CA VAL A 47 -8.50 -12.04 10.48
C VAL A 47 -8.17 -11.54 11.88
N GLN A 48 -9.06 -11.76 12.83
CA GLN A 48 -8.82 -11.41 14.22
C GLN A 48 -7.87 -12.42 14.89
N LYS A 49 -7.92 -12.54 16.22
CA LYS A 49 -7.16 -13.57 16.94
C LYS A 49 -7.62 -14.95 16.49
N THR A 50 -6.71 -15.70 15.89
CA THR A 50 -6.95 -17.07 15.42
C THR A 50 -5.92 -18.04 16.03
N ASN A 51 -6.34 -19.29 16.20
CA ASN A 51 -5.47 -20.40 16.62
C ASN A 51 -4.92 -21.20 15.43
N VAL A 52 -5.23 -20.78 14.20
CA VAL A 52 -4.69 -21.38 12.98
C VAL A 52 -3.17 -21.27 12.98
N LYS A 53 -2.47 -22.34 12.59
CA LYS A 53 -1.01 -22.36 12.46
C LYS A 53 -0.61 -21.83 11.09
N HIS A 54 0.57 -21.20 10.99
CA HIS A 54 1.12 -20.68 9.72
C HIS A 54 1.07 -21.69 8.58
N ALA A 55 1.48 -22.93 8.82
CA ALA A 55 1.48 -23.97 7.80
C ALA A 55 0.08 -24.32 7.28
N GLN A 56 -0.94 -24.24 8.14
CA GLN A 56 -2.33 -24.50 7.75
C GLN A 56 -2.88 -23.36 6.92
N GLU A 57 -2.63 -22.12 7.33
CA GLU A 57 -3.02 -20.93 6.56
C GLU A 57 -2.35 -20.90 5.19
N ILE A 58 -1.04 -21.13 5.14
CA ILE A 58 -0.29 -21.19 3.87
C ILE A 58 -0.89 -22.25 2.95
N SER A 59 -1.10 -23.47 3.44
CA SER A 59 -1.65 -24.56 2.63
C SER A 59 -3.07 -24.28 2.15
N PHE A 60 -3.89 -23.62 2.98
CA PHE A 60 -5.23 -23.19 2.59
C PHE A 60 -5.19 -22.11 1.51
N PHE A 61 -4.34 -21.09 1.66
CA PHE A 61 -4.17 -20.03 0.67
C PHE A 61 -3.59 -20.55 -0.65
N GLU A 62 -2.63 -21.49 -0.61
CA GLU A 62 -2.14 -22.19 -1.80
C GLU A 62 -3.29 -22.92 -2.53
N THR A 63 -4.20 -23.55 -1.78
CA THR A 63 -5.39 -24.20 -2.38
C THR A 63 -6.30 -23.19 -3.07
N LEU A 64 -6.50 -22.00 -2.48
CA LEU A 64 -7.30 -20.94 -3.08
C LEU A 64 -6.64 -20.38 -4.35
N VAL A 65 -5.32 -20.20 -4.34
CA VAL A 65 -4.53 -19.76 -5.50
C VAL A 65 -4.65 -20.78 -6.63
N ASP A 66 -4.48 -22.08 -6.34
CA ASP A 66 -4.52 -23.13 -7.35
C ASP A 66 -5.93 -23.36 -7.93
N THR A 67 -6.97 -23.18 -7.11
CA THR A 67 -8.36 -23.49 -7.51
C THR A 67 -9.04 -22.30 -8.20
N TYR A 68 -8.77 -21.08 -7.74
CA TYR A 68 -9.48 -19.87 -8.16
C TYR A 68 -8.58 -18.81 -8.79
N ASP A 69 -7.29 -19.09 -9.00
CA ASP A 69 -6.29 -18.12 -9.46
C ASP A 69 -6.25 -16.84 -8.58
N ALA A 70 -6.62 -17.00 -7.31
CA ALA A 70 -6.71 -15.92 -6.34
C ALA A 70 -5.32 -15.55 -5.80
N SER A 71 -5.09 -14.27 -5.51
CA SER A 71 -3.93 -13.84 -4.72
C SER A 71 -4.39 -13.31 -3.38
N ILE A 72 -3.65 -13.65 -2.33
CA ILE A 72 -3.98 -13.27 -0.95
C ILE A 72 -2.76 -12.58 -0.36
N ILE A 73 -2.91 -11.33 0.01
CA ILE A 73 -1.80 -10.46 0.42
C ILE A 73 -2.10 -9.88 1.80
N ARG A 74 -1.27 -10.24 2.78
CA ARG A 74 -1.29 -9.68 4.11
C ARG A 74 -0.55 -8.34 4.14
N THR A 75 -1.11 -7.37 4.87
CA THR A 75 -0.47 -6.07 5.13
C THR A 75 -0.06 -5.96 6.59
N ASP A 76 1.24 -5.78 6.83
CA ASP A 76 1.79 -5.48 8.15
C ASP A 76 2.59 -4.16 8.11
N ARG A 77 2.77 -3.55 9.29
CA ARG A 77 3.54 -2.31 9.44
C ARG A 77 4.49 -2.50 10.60
N PHE A 78 5.79 -2.56 10.30
CA PHE A 78 6.84 -2.69 11.31
C PHE A 78 7.61 -1.39 11.46
N TYR A 79 7.94 -1.04 12.69
CA TYR A 79 8.89 0.04 12.95
C TYR A 79 10.29 -0.53 12.74
N ASN A 80 11.02 -0.04 11.73
CA ASN A 80 12.41 -0.42 11.49
C ASN A 80 13.27 0.85 11.57
N GLU A 81 14.24 0.82 12.48
CA GLU A 81 15.07 1.95 12.88
C GLU A 81 14.19 3.17 13.26
N ASP A 82 14.01 4.12 12.34
CA ASP A 82 13.33 5.39 12.57
C ASP A 82 12.06 5.57 11.71
N ARG A 83 11.65 4.55 10.93
CA ARG A 83 10.52 4.65 10.00
C ARG A 83 9.62 3.42 10.02
N ILE A 84 8.34 3.63 9.75
CA ILE A 84 7.37 2.55 9.56
C ILE A 84 7.56 1.99 8.15
N VAL A 85 7.91 0.70 8.06
CA VAL A 85 8.00 -0.05 6.82
C VAL A 85 6.73 -0.88 6.64
N ILE A 86 6.12 -0.76 5.47
CA ILE A 86 4.95 -1.52 5.08
C ILE A 86 5.43 -2.84 4.50
N TYR A 87 4.90 -3.95 4.98
CA TYR A 87 5.14 -5.27 4.44
C TYR A 87 3.86 -5.76 3.77
N LYS A 88 3.96 -6.07 2.48
CA LYS A 88 2.92 -6.74 1.70
C LYS A 88 3.41 -8.16 1.45
N SER A 89 2.86 -9.12 2.20
CA SER A 89 3.34 -10.49 2.17
C SER A 89 2.22 -11.41 1.70
N GLY A 90 2.42 -12.10 0.58
CA GLY A 90 1.32 -12.82 -0.06
C GLY A 90 1.66 -14.22 -0.57
N ILE A 91 0.60 -14.94 -0.90
CA ILE A 91 0.65 -16.07 -1.82
C ILE A 91 -0.02 -15.59 -3.10
N PHE A 92 0.74 -15.64 -4.18
CA PHE A 92 0.40 -14.95 -5.42
C PHE A 92 0.03 -15.95 -6.51
N SER A 93 -1.02 -15.63 -7.24
CA SER A 93 -1.39 -16.31 -8.46
C SER A 93 -0.52 -15.85 -9.63
N ASN A 94 -0.41 -16.70 -10.65
CA ASN A 94 0.38 -16.37 -11.84
C ASN A 94 -0.17 -15.13 -12.56
N THR A 95 -1.49 -14.98 -12.59
CA THR A 95 -2.14 -13.81 -13.19
C THR A 95 -1.74 -12.52 -12.48
N TYR A 96 -1.81 -12.51 -11.14
CA TYR A 96 -1.38 -11.34 -10.37
C TYR A 96 0.11 -11.04 -10.57
N ILE A 97 0.98 -12.05 -10.55
CA ILE A 97 2.42 -11.85 -10.80
C ILE A 97 2.63 -11.23 -12.18
N ASN A 98 2.04 -11.77 -13.25
CA ASN A 98 2.18 -11.23 -14.61
C ASN A 98 1.72 -9.76 -14.70
N MET A 99 0.64 -9.40 -13.99
CA MET A 99 0.23 -8.01 -13.91
C MET A 99 1.22 -7.15 -13.16
N LEU A 100 1.73 -7.62 -12.03
CA LEU A 100 2.75 -6.93 -11.25
C LEU A 100 3.95 -6.62 -12.17
N GLN A 101 4.37 -7.58 -13.00
CA GLN A 101 5.48 -7.36 -13.94
C GLN A 101 5.20 -6.27 -14.98
N SER A 102 3.95 -6.11 -15.41
CA SER A 102 3.57 -5.14 -16.45
C SER A 102 3.21 -3.76 -15.91
N LYS A 103 2.76 -3.66 -14.66
CA LYS A 103 2.22 -2.42 -14.07
C LYS A 103 3.05 -1.85 -12.92
N LEU A 104 3.85 -2.65 -12.23
CA LEU A 104 4.67 -2.16 -11.13
C LEU A 104 5.85 -1.37 -11.69
N GLU A 105 5.94 -0.10 -11.30
CA GLU A 105 7.09 0.71 -11.71
C GLU A 105 8.33 0.28 -10.93
N ILE A 106 9.34 -0.25 -11.63
CA ILE A 106 10.60 -0.71 -11.05
C ILE A 106 11.73 0.26 -11.46
N CYS A 107 12.55 0.67 -10.50
CA CYS A 107 13.77 1.44 -10.74
C CYS A 107 14.94 0.57 -11.24
N SER A 108 15.08 -0.63 -10.70
CA SER A 108 16.20 -1.54 -10.99
C SER A 108 15.86 -2.99 -10.60
N GLY A 109 16.50 -3.96 -11.24
CA GLY A 109 16.30 -5.39 -10.97
C GLY A 109 15.07 -5.98 -11.67
N ASN A 110 14.56 -7.08 -11.13
CA ASN A 110 13.43 -7.85 -11.67
C ASN A 110 12.23 -7.80 -10.73
N THR A 111 11.07 -8.25 -11.21
CA THR A 111 9.79 -8.33 -10.48
C THR A 111 9.55 -9.71 -9.84
N ILE A 112 10.63 -10.46 -9.57
CA ILE A 112 10.54 -11.85 -9.06
C ILE A 112 10.24 -11.81 -7.56
N ILE A 113 9.17 -12.48 -7.16
CA ILE A 113 8.84 -12.70 -5.75
C ILE A 113 8.80 -14.21 -5.51
N SER A 114 9.51 -14.68 -4.50
CA SER A 114 9.54 -16.07 -4.07
C SER A 114 9.80 -16.15 -2.56
N ASP A 115 9.93 -17.34 -2.01
CA ASP A 115 10.26 -17.52 -0.60
C ASP A 115 11.61 -16.90 -0.23
N ASP A 116 12.55 -16.90 -1.17
CA ASP A 116 13.87 -16.32 -0.98
C ASP A 116 14.02 -14.95 -1.64
N ALA A 117 13.06 -14.45 -2.41
CA ALA A 117 13.22 -13.22 -3.20
C ALA A 117 12.11 -12.21 -2.94
N PHE A 118 12.47 -10.94 -2.76
CA PHE A 118 11.52 -9.87 -2.47
C PHE A 118 11.83 -8.57 -3.21
N LEU A 119 10.83 -7.71 -3.30
CA LEU A 119 10.94 -6.36 -3.84
C LEU A 119 10.86 -5.35 -2.71
N ALA A 120 11.59 -4.24 -2.82
CA ALA A 120 11.49 -3.14 -1.85
C ALA A 120 11.54 -1.78 -2.53
N THR A 121 10.98 -0.74 -1.94
CA THR A 121 11.13 0.63 -2.47
C THR A 121 12.49 1.28 -2.17
N PHE A 122 13.27 0.65 -1.30
CA PHE A 122 14.59 1.10 -0.86
C PHE A 122 15.63 0.00 -0.99
N GLU A 123 16.90 0.36 -0.83
CA GLU A 123 18.00 -0.61 -0.85
C GLU A 123 18.15 -1.25 0.53
N THR A 124 18.03 -2.57 0.59
CA THR A 124 18.11 -3.35 1.85
C THR A 124 19.50 -3.93 2.12
N ASN A 125 20.37 -3.94 1.11
CA ASN A 125 21.64 -4.69 1.09
C ASN A 125 21.49 -6.22 1.26
N ASP A 126 20.26 -6.77 1.22
CA ASP A 126 20.04 -8.21 1.16
C ASP A 126 20.26 -8.71 -0.28
N MET A 127 21.03 -9.79 -0.44
CA MET A 127 21.27 -10.45 -1.73
C MET A 127 19.98 -11.00 -2.36
N ASN A 128 18.97 -11.22 -1.52
CA ASN A 128 17.65 -11.70 -1.89
C ASN A 128 16.71 -10.61 -2.42
N GLN A 129 17.12 -9.35 -2.37
CA GLN A 129 16.36 -8.27 -2.99
C GLN A 129 16.44 -8.40 -4.52
N SER A 130 15.34 -8.83 -5.14
CA SER A 130 15.29 -9.07 -6.58
C SER A 130 15.12 -7.78 -7.39
N GLY A 131 14.54 -6.74 -6.80
CA GLY A 131 14.28 -5.46 -7.46
C GLY A 131 13.95 -4.32 -6.51
N ARG A 132 14.04 -3.10 -7.06
CA ARG A 132 13.69 -1.85 -6.36
C ARG A 132 12.45 -1.23 -6.99
N ILE A 133 11.34 -1.22 -6.26
CA ILE A 133 10.11 -0.54 -6.63
C ILE A 133 10.39 0.96 -6.63
N LYS A 134 9.85 1.67 -7.63
CA LYS A 134 10.04 3.10 -7.74
C LYS A 134 9.25 3.83 -6.65
N ASP A 135 10.00 4.46 -5.76
CA ASP A 135 9.49 5.42 -4.78
C ASP A 135 10.15 6.77 -5.02
N PHE A 136 9.37 7.73 -5.52
CA PHE A 136 9.88 9.04 -5.90
C PHE A 136 10.30 9.91 -4.71
N LEU A 137 9.70 9.68 -3.54
CA LEU A 137 9.87 10.53 -2.36
C LEU A 137 10.53 9.81 -1.19
N ASN A 138 10.77 8.49 -1.33
CA ASN A 138 11.39 7.61 -0.33
C ASN A 138 10.74 7.74 1.05
N ASP A 139 9.44 8.03 1.07
CA ASP A 139 8.68 8.36 2.27
C ASP A 139 7.77 7.20 2.72
N THR A 140 7.56 6.23 1.83
CA THR A 140 6.69 5.08 2.05
C THR A 140 7.51 3.80 1.81
N PRO A 141 8.44 3.47 2.73
CA PRO A 141 9.25 2.26 2.60
C PRO A 141 8.33 1.04 2.61
N LEU A 142 8.43 0.23 1.56
CA LEU A 142 7.57 -0.90 1.29
C LEU A 142 8.45 -2.11 0.95
N ILE A 143 8.09 -3.27 1.48
CA ILE A 143 8.63 -4.57 1.10
C ILE A 143 7.47 -5.44 0.60
N LEU A 144 7.60 -6.00 -0.60
CA LEU A 144 6.67 -6.96 -1.20
C LEU A 144 7.36 -8.32 -1.31
N GLN A 145 6.85 -9.31 -0.57
CA GLN A 145 7.49 -10.61 -0.38
C GLN A 145 6.49 -11.77 -0.29
N SER A 146 6.95 -13.01 -0.20
CA SER A 146 6.05 -14.15 0.07
C SER A 146 5.59 -14.18 1.53
N LEU A 147 4.38 -14.73 1.76
CA LEU A 147 3.85 -14.92 3.11
C LEU A 147 4.71 -15.90 3.93
N LYS A 148 5.29 -16.91 3.27
CA LYS A 148 6.22 -17.87 3.90
C LYS A 148 7.45 -17.16 4.45
N ARG A 149 8.03 -16.23 3.68
CA ARG A 149 9.17 -15.42 4.12
C ARG A 149 8.83 -14.62 5.37
N LEU A 150 7.69 -13.92 5.38
CA LEU A 150 7.22 -13.15 6.54
C LEU A 150 7.19 -14.00 7.81
N TYR A 151 6.61 -15.20 7.74
CA TYR A 151 6.49 -16.11 8.90
C TYR A 151 7.82 -16.75 9.32
N SER A 152 8.78 -16.88 8.41
CA SER A 152 10.11 -17.36 8.74
C SER A 152 10.95 -16.30 9.49
N GLU A 153 10.75 -15.02 9.15
CA GLU A 153 11.52 -13.90 9.70
C GLU A 153 10.90 -13.28 10.95
N ASN A 154 9.58 -13.44 11.14
CA ASN A 154 8.84 -12.75 12.19
C ASN A 154 7.95 -13.70 12.99
N SER A 155 7.92 -13.54 14.31
CA SER A 155 7.05 -14.29 15.23
C SER A 155 5.63 -13.68 15.28
N LEU A 156 4.94 -13.66 14.14
CA LEU A 156 3.57 -13.13 14.01
C LEU A 156 2.54 -14.23 14.16
N THR A 157 1.30 -13.87 14.53
CA THR A 157 0.15 -14.78 14.40
C THR A 157 -0.53 -14.54 13.05
N PRO A 158 -1.29 -15.50 12.50
CA PRO A 158 -2.13 -15.30 11.30
C PRO A 158 -3.26 -14.25 11.43
N GLY A 159 -3.36 -13.52 12.54
CA GLY A 159 -4.27 -12.38 12.63
C GLY A 159 -3.67 -11.16 11.91
N GLY A 160 -4.50 -10.43 11.15
CA GLY A 160 -4.04 -9.27 10.38
C GLY A 160 -5.05 -8.72 9.38
N GLU A 161 -4.61 -7.69 8.65
CA GLU A 161 -5.29 -7.12 7.48
C GLU A 161 -4.82 -7.87 6.23
N TYR A 162 -5.77 -8.33 5.41
CA TYR A 162 -5.50 -9.05 4.19
C TYR A 162 -6.29 -8.45 3.03
N SER A 163 -5.76 -8.62 1.83
CA SER A 163 -6.38 -8.27 0.56
C SER A 163 -6.52 -9.55 -0.26
N LEU A 164 -7.74 -9.87 -0.66
CA LEU A 164 -8.08 -10.91 -1.63
C LEU A 164 -8.16 -10.26 -3.01
N ILE A 165 -7.45 -10.83 -3.99
CA ILE A 165 -7.47 -10.39 -5.39
C ILE A 165 -7.92 -11.57 -6.22
N VAL A 166 -9.08 -11.46 -6.84
CA VAL A 166 -9.70 -12.55 -7.61
C VAL A 166 -10.71 -11.98 -8.60
N ASP A 167 -11.20 -12.81 -9.53
CA ASP A 167 -12.37 -12.46 -10.33
C ASP A 167 -13.60 -12.24 -9.42
N HIS A 168 -14.48 -11.30 -9.80
CA HIS A 168 -15.63 -10.91 -8.98
C HIS A 168 -16.55 -12.11 -8.68
N SER A 169 -16.70 -13.03 -9.64
CA SER A 169 -17.59 -14.19 -9.53
C SER A 169 -17.24 -15.11 -8.37
N ASP A 170 -15.95 -15.21 -8.03
CA ASP A 170 -15.45 -16.16 -7.03
C ASP A 170 -15.23 -15.52 -5.66
N SER A 171 -15.25 -14.17 -5.59
CA SER A 171 -15.00 -13.41 -4.36
C SER A 171 -15.91 -13.84 -3.21
N GLU A 172 -17.23 -13.94 -3.44
CA GLU A 172 -18.18 -14.32 -2.40
C GLU A 172 -17.95 -15.76 -1.90
N ILE A 173 -17.67 -16.69 -2.82
CA ILE A 173 -17.38 -18.10 -2.48
C ILE A 173 -16.12 -18.19 -1.62
N ILE A 174 -15.06 -17.45 -1.98
CA ILE A 174 -13.80 -17.47 -1.24
C ILE A 174 -13.95 -16.81 0.13
N ILE A 175 -14.73 -15.73 0.24
CA ILE A 175 -15.05 -15.10 1.54
C ILE A 175 -15.76 -16.09 2.47
N ASP A 176 -16.64 -16.92 1.93
CA ASP A 176 -17.34 -17.96 2.71
C ASP A 176 -16.36 -19.01 3.22
N MET A 177 -15.48 -19.49 2.32
CA MET A 177 -14.43 -20.43 2.68
C MET A 177 -13.46 -19.87 3.72
N LEU A 178 -13.11 -18.58 3.63
CA LEU A 178 -12.27 -17.88 4.61
C LEU A 178 -12.97 -17.79 5.97
N ALA A 179 -14.24 -17.41 5.99
CA ALA A 179 -15.04 -17.34 7.21
C ALA A 179 -15.11 -18.70 7.92
N ASP A 180 -15.37 -19.78 7.17
CA ASP A 180 -15.41 -21.14 7.68
C ASP A 180 -14.04 -21.61 8.19
N PHE A 181 -12.97 -21.38 7.41
CA PHE A 181 -11.60 -21.77 7.77
C PHE A 181 -11.14 -21.13 9.08
N TYR A 182 -11.42 -19.84 9.25
CA TYR A 182 -11.09 -19.11 10.49
C TYR A 182 -12.12 -19.28 11.60
N SER A 183 -13.25 -19.93 11.32
CA SER A 183 -14.38 -20.09 12.25
C SER A 183 -14.89 -18.76 12.81
N ILE A 184 -14.96 -17.74 11.95
CA ILE A 184 -15.48 -16.39 12.27
C ILE A 184 -16.62 -16.04 11.32
N SER A 185 -17.49 -15.10 11.72
CA SER A 185 -18.59 -14.69 10.84
C SER A 185 -18.07 -13.86 9.65
N LYS A 186 -18.75 -13.92 8.50
CA LYS A 186 -18.43 -13.06 7.34
C LYS A 186 -18.44 -11.57 7.70
N VAL A 187 -19.39 -11.16 8.54
CA VAL A 187 -19.50 -9.75 8.99
C VAL A 187 -18.24 -9.36 9.75
N GLU A 188 -17.79 -10.21 10.66
CA GLU A 188 -16.55 -9.99 11.42
C GLU A 188 -15.31 -9.97 10.51
N LEU A 189 -15.24 -10.92 9.57
CA LEU A 189 -14.16 -11.01 8.58
C LEU A 189 -14.09 -9.77 7.68
N LEU A 190 -15.21 -9.13 7.37
CA LEU A 190 -15.26 -7.94 6.50
C LEU A 190 -15.24 -6.61 7.25
N THR A 191 -15.22 -6.65 8.59
CA THR A 191 -15.18 -5.44 9.42
C THR A 191 -13.73 -5.11 9.78
N PRO A 192 -13.23 -3.90 9.46
CA PRO A 192 -11.88 -3.51 9.83
C PRO A 192 -11.71 -3.52 11.35
N THR A 193 -10.60 -4.08 11.81
CA THR A 193 -10.14 -3.86 13.19
C THR A 193 -9.60 -2.43 13.27
N THR A 194 -10.15 -1.63 14.20
CA THR A 194 -9.96 -0.18 14.27
C THR A 194 -8.51 0.27 14.11
N GLY A 195 -8.29 1.29 13.26
CA GLY A 195 -7.12 2.17 13.35
C GLY A 195 -6.26 2.29 12.09
N PHE A 196 -6.82 2.75 10.96
CA PHE A 196 -5.99 3.27 9.85
C PHE A 196 -6.73 4.37 9.08
N GLU A 197 -6.79 5.57 9.66
CA GLU A 197 -7.12 6.80 8.93
C GLU A 197 -5.95 7.77 9.04
N ASN A 198 -5.12 7.84 8.01
CA ASN A 198 -4.20 8.97 7.81
C ASN A 198 -4.84 9.89 6.78
N ASP A 199 -5.65 10.85 7.25
CA ASP A 199 -6.23 11.88 6.40
C ASP A 199 -5.18 12.95 6.06
N ILE A 200 -4.47 12.73 4.96
CA ILE A 200 -3.51 13.70 4.38
C ILE A 200 -4.26 14.90 3.75
N GLY A 201 -5.61 14.87 3.67
CA GLY A 201 -6.42 15.92 3.04
C GLY A 201 -6.30 17.29 3.71
N GLY A 202 -6.21 17.33 5.05
CA GLY A 202 -6.25 18.59 5.81
C GLY A 202 -5.14 19.60 5.46
N ALA A 203 -3.91 19.12 5.24
CA ALA A 203 -2.77 19.99 4.95
C ALA A 203 -2.84 20.62 3.54
N PHE A 204 -3.37 19.88 2.57
CA PHE A 204 -3.56 20.37 1.19
C PHE A 204 -4.57 21.51 1.13
N TYR A 205 -5.75 21.35 1.75
CA TYR A 205 -6.79 22.38 1.76
C TYR A 205 -6.32 23.68 2.43
N LEU A 206 -5.51 23.54 3.48
CA LEU A 206 -4.95 24.68 4.21
C LEU A 206 -3.97 25.49 3.34
N LEU A 207 -3.08 24.83 2.60
CA LEU A 207 -2.16 25.50 1.68
C LEU A 207 -2.88 26.16 0.48
N LEU A 208 -3.92 25.50 -0.05
CA LEU A 208 -4.73 26.04 -1.13
C LEU A 208 -5.49 27.30 -0.66
N PHE A 209 -6.05 27.26 0.55
CA PHE A 209 -6.71 28.40 1.18
C PHE A 209 -5.77 29.61 1.35
N PHE A 210 -4.56 29.40 1.89
CA PHE A 210 -3.57 30.48 2.01
C PHE A 210 -3.13 31.05 0.65
N SER A 211 -3.02 30.20 -0.36
CA SER A 211 -2.68 30.62 -1.73
C SER A 211 -3.76 31.53 -2.33
N ILE A 212 -5.04 31.21 -2.11
CA ILE A 212 -6.18 32.05 -2.54
C ILE A 212 -6.19 33.39 -1.81
N ILE A 213 -5.96 33.41 -0.49
CA ILE A 213 -5.91 34.66 0.28
C ILE A 213 -4.79 35.57 -0.26
N LEU A 214 -3.61 35.02 -0.52
CA LEU A 214 -2.48 35.79 -1.07
C LEU A 214 -2.77 36.32 -2.48
N LEU A 215 -3.48 35.55 -3.31
CA LEU A 215 -3.94 36.00 -4.63
C LEU A 215 -4.93 37.17 -4.51
N LEU A 216 -5.87 37.12 -3.55
CA LEU A 216 -6.82 38.21 -3.30
C LEU A 216 -6.11 39.48 -2.81
N VAL A 217 -5.12 39.34 -1.91
CA VAL A 217 -4.27 40.46 -1.45
C VAL A 217 -3.48 41.06 -2.60
N TYR A 218 -2.94 40.23 -3.49
CA TYR A 218 -2.26 40.67 -4.71
C TYR A 218 -3.18 41.50 -5.62
N ILE A 219 -4.39 41.02 -5.88
CA ILE A 219 -5.40 41.72 -6.69
C ILE A 219 -5.73 43.08 -6.07
N LEU A 220 -5.95 43.14 -4.75
CA LEU A 220 -6.22 44.36 -3.98
C LEU A 220 -5.06 45.37 -3.97
N LEU A 221 -3.81 44.92 -4.13
CA LEU A 221 -2.63 45.78 -4.18
C LEU A 221 -2.35 46.36 -5.57
N ILE A 222 -3.01 45.83 -6.61
CA ILE A 222 -2.85 46.26 -8.02
C ILE A 222 -4.02 47.12 -8.47
N LEU A 223 -5.22 46.89 -7.94
CA LEU A 223 -6.38 47.78 -8.02
C LEU A 223 -6.14 49.09 -7.25
#